data_AF-A0A5P2DS53-F1
#
_entry.id   AF-A0A5P2DS53-F1
#
_cell.length_a   1.000
_cell.length_b   1.000
_cell.length_c   1.000
_cell.angle_alpha   90.00
_cell.angle_beta   90.00
_cell.angle_gamma   90.00
#
_symmetry.space_group_name_H-M   'P 1'
#
loop_
_entity.id
_entity.type
_entity.pdbx_description
1 polymer ?
#
loop_
_entity_poly.entity_id
_entity_poly.type
_entity_poly.pdbx_seq_one_letter_code
_entity_poly.pdbx_strand_id
1 'polypeptide(L)'
;MDDRTTPRSKGQAQIILAVSPADGLVAVPVGEQYPWANTALQLTPGFEQRPDGTYALRDVDTAAPILRALADTARRHRVHLFGGPRTYLGDYAAALADGLPGQWTVKVEVYAHPVWQEDLVPLLWDAGELIDCVEHIRIPYAAQLTNGAGIELLLAERPGSTDEYLLGSFTSATFDDNYADPHTPTSIVLPSDAAHAAGLVIGTFLPAYEQAVHERLLAAVEAAHGRLEELHTTWTAIQHSGRYSDGTRLDPATLGHTQQQYLEEGSVEWRRLCPHAAALLSRMRSVADAEDSASLDRLHQLLHPDAASSTWPAPGSSPAALPPSTAEALRRWRTDAPALLRQARATRPVGPATTARPAIPAVGKAPPSALERAPRSR
;
A
#
# COMPACT_ATOMS: atom_id res chain seq x y z
N MET A 1 13.74 33.38 -2.62
CA MET A 1 14.71 32.48 -3.28
C MET A 1 13.86 31.36 -3.85
N ASP A 2 13.46 31.49 -5.11
CA ASP A 2 12.49 30.60 -5.73
C ASP A 2 13.14 29.24 -6.00
N ASP A 3 12.58 28.22 -5.37
CA ASP A 3 12.97 26.82 -5.49
C ASP A 3 12.61 26.33 -6.91
N ARG A 4 13.60 26.34 -7.81
CA ARG A 4 13.44 25.95 -9.23
C ARG A 4 13.44 24.43 -9.46
N THR A 5 13.49 23.65 -8.39
CA THR A 5 13.66 22.19 -8.41
C THR A 5 12.35 21.44 -8.23
N THR A 6 11.28 22.08 -7.77
CA THR A 6 9.98 21.45 -7.54
C THR A 6 8.83 22.16 -8.29
N PRO A 7 7.95 21.41 -8.98
CA PRO A 7 6.79 21.98 -9.67
C PRO A 7 5.78 22.52 -8.64
N ARG A 8 5.67 23.86 -8.54
CA ARG A 8 4.89 24.55 -7.48
C ARG A 8 3.56 25.17 -7.93
N SER A 9 3.33 25.42 -9.23
CA SER A 9 2.11 26.14 -9.65
C SER A 9 0.98 25.21 -10.09
N LYS A 10 -0.13 25.24 -9.35
CA LYS A 10 -1.45 24.80 -9.84
C LYS A 10 -1.81 25.65 -11.08
N GLY A 11 -2.32 25.03 -12.13
CA GLY A 11 -2.84 25.72 -13.33
C GLY A 11 -1.94 25.87 -14.57
N GLN A 12 -0.65 25.53 -14.56
CA GLN A 12 0.24 25.75 -15.72
C GLN A 12 0.79 24.45 -16.32
N ALA A 13 1.14 24.49 -17.62
CA ALA A 13 1.83 23.42 -18.32
C ALA A 13 3.32 23.42 -17.97
N GLN A 14 3.88 22.25 -17.69
CA GLN A 14 5.26 22.11 -17.20
C GLN A 14 5.94 20.91 -17.86
N ILE A 15 7.25 20.98 -18.03
CA ILE A 15 8.09 19.86 -18.47
C ILE A 15 9.22 19.73 -17.47
N ILE A 16 9.35 18.55 -16.87
CA ILE A 16 10.47 18.18 -16.01
C ILE A 16 11.50 17.46 -16.87
N LEU A 17 12.75 17.90 -16.84
CA LEU A 17 13.88 17.30 -17.55
C LEU A 17 14.76 16.54 -16.55
N ALA A 18 15.05 15.28 -16.86
CA ALA A 18 15.89 14.39 -16.09
C ALA A 18 16.90 13.66 -16.98
N VAL A 19 18.06 13.32 -16.44
CA VAL A 19 19.12 12.62 -17.16
C VAL A 19 19.02 11.12 -16.91
N SER A 20 19.10 10.35 -18.00
CA SER A 20 19.09 8.91 -18.01
C SER A 20 20.32 8.36 -18.72
N PRO A 21 21.13 7.49 -18.10
CA PRO A 21 22.21 6.80 -18.80
C PRO A 21 21.72 5.89 -19.93
N ALA A 22 20.51 5.35 -19.82
CA ALA A 22 19.93 4.42 -20.79
C ALA A 22 19.22 5.15 -21.95
N ASP A 23 18.55 6.25 -21.64
CA ASP A 23 17.62 6.92 -22.55
C ASP A 23 18.02 8.36 -22.92
N GLY A 24 19.14 8.86 -22.42
CA GLY A 24 19.62 10.22 -22.67
C GLY A 24 18.87 11.24 -21.81
N LEU A 25 18.30 12.28 -22.42
CA LEU A 25 17.51 13.26 -21.69
C LEU A 25 16.03 12.89 -21.73
N VAL A 26 15.43 12.62 -20.56
CA VAL A 26 14.01 12.30 -20.42
C VAL A 26 13.23 13.54 -20.03
N ALA A 27 12.11 13.79 -20.71
CA ALA A 27 11.19 14.88 -20.47
C ALA A 27 9.82 14.35 -20.01
N VAL A 28 9.35 14.84 -18.87
CA VAL A 28 8.08 14.45 -18.25
C VAL A 28 7.10 15.63 -18.32
N PRO A 29 6.07 15.57 -19.18
CA PRO A 29 5.07 16.62 -19.31
C PRO A 29 4.02 16.54 -18.19
N VAL A 30 3.85 17.62 -17.41
CA VAL A 30 2.95 17.66 -16.25
C VAL A 30 2.21 19.00 -16.10
N GLY A 31 1.25 19.04 -15.17
CA GLY A 31 0.43 20.20 -14.84
C GLY A 31 -1.00 20.11 -15.40
N GLU A 32 -1.91 20.98 -14.94
CA GLU A 32 -3.31 20.98 -15.40
C GLU A 32 -3.43 21.18 -16.91
N GLN A 33 -2.49 21.94 -17.49
CA GLN A 33 -2.41 22.20 -18.92
C GLN A 33 -1.33 21.35 -19.62
N TYR A 34 -1.03 20.16 -19.10
CA TYR A 34 -0.03 19.25 -19.69
C TYR A 34 -0.20 18.96 -21.20
N PRO A 35 -1.39 19.06 -21.85
CA PRO A 35 -1.47 18.93 -23.30
C PRO A 35 -0.62 19.95 -24.07
N TRP A 36 -0.39 21.14 -23.51
CA TRP A 36 0.54 22.12 -24.09
C TRP A 36 2.00 21.73 -23.90
N ALA A 37 2.35 21.06 -22.79
CA ALA A 37 3.67 20.48 -22.61
C ALA A 37 3.94 19.36 -23.62
N ASN A 38 2.95 18.48 -23.85
CA ASN A 38 2.99 17.48 -24.93
C ASN A 38 3.17 18.12 -26.30
N THR A 39 2.39 19.15 -26.61
CA THR A 39 2.49 19.87 -27.89
C THR A 39 3.88 20.46 -28.09
N ALA A 40 4.47 21.06 -27.04
CA ALA A 40 5.80 21.63 -27.13
C ALA A 40 6.88 20.57 -27.40
N LEU A 41 6.78 19.38 -26.79
CA LEU A 41 7.69 18.26 -27.04
C LEU A 41 7.52 17.69 -28.44
N GLN A 42 6.27 17.49 -28.90
CA GLN A 42 5.98 16.97 -30.25
C GLN A 42 6.43 17.91 -31.37
N LEU A 43 6.37 19.23 -31.15
CA LEU A 43 6.85 20.22 -32.11
C LEU A 43 8.38 20.43 -32.07
N THR A 44 9.07 19.85 -31.09
CA THR A 44 10.53 19.94 -30.96
C THR A 44 11.16 18.68 -31.56
N PRO A 45 11.88 18.77 -32.70
CA PRO A 45 12.51 17.61 -33.31
C PRO A 45 13.54 16.96 -32.38
N GLY A 46 13.53 15.63 -32.31
CA GLY A 46 14.50 14.83 -31.53
C GLY A 46 13.95 14.20 -30.26
N PHE A 47 12.79 14.63 -29.77
CA PHE A 47 12.09 13.95 -28.67
C PHE A 47 11.19 12.83 -29.20
N GLU A 48 11.42 11.62 -28.73
CA GLU A 48 10.60 10.45 -29.04
C GLU A 48 9.66 10.15 -27.86
N GLN A 49 8.36 9.99 -28.14
CA GLN A 49 7.39 9.63 -27.11
C GLN A 49 7.57 8.16 -26.69
N ARG A 50 7.50 7.92 -25.38
CA ARG A 50 7.61 6.60 -24.75
C ARG A 50 6.25 6.06 -24.33
N PRO A 51 6.12 4.73 -24.12
CA PRO A 51 4.86 4.11 -23.71
C PRO A 51 4.33 4.58 -22.34
N ASP A 52 5.22 5.03 -21.45
CA ASP A 52 4.90 5.56 -20.12
C ASP A 52 4.40 7.03 -20.15
N GLY A 53 4.30 7.63 -21.34
CA GLY A 53 3.88 9.03 -21.52
C GLY A 53 5.00 10.06 -21.38
N THR A 54 6.23 9.64 -21.09
CA THR A 54 7.41 10.49 -21.11
C THR A 54 7.98 10.63 -22.52
N TYR A 55 8.96 11.52 -22.72
CA TYR A 55 9.66 11.71 -23.99
C TYR A 55 11.17 11.56 -23.76
N ALA A 56 11.89 10.94 -24.69
CA ALA A 56 13.34 10.79 -24.60
C ALA A 56 14.06 11.46 -25.78
N LEU A 57 15.19 12.10 -25.47
CA LEU A 57 16.17 12.58 -26.43
C LEU A 57 17.46 11.77 -26.22
N ARG A 58 17.65 10.75 -27.06
CA ARG A 58 18.75 9.79 -26.93
C ARG A 58 20.11 10.35 -27.35
N ASP A 59 20.13 11.20 -28.37
CA ASP A 59 21.35 11.82 -28.88
C ASP A 59 21.70 13.07 -28.06
N VAL A 60 22.46 12.86 -26.99
CA VAL A 60 22.85 13.92 -26.06
C VAL A 60 23.89 14.87 -26.67
N ASP A 61 24.69 14.39 -27.63
CA ASP A 61 25.72 15.20 -28.31
C ASP A 61 25.09 16.31 -29.17
N THR A 62 23.86 16.09 -29.66
CA THR A 62 23.06 17.09 -30.38
C THR A 62 22.01 17.80 -29.49
N ALA A 63 22.05 17.59 -28.17
CA ALA A 63 21.02 18.14 -27.27
C ALA A 63 21.02 19.66 -27.17
N ALA A 64 22.16 20.34 -27.28
CA ALA A 64 22.24 21.78 -27.08
C ALA A 64 21.37 22.63 -28.05
N PRO A 65 21.36 22.39 -29.37
CA PRO A 65 20.42 23.07 -30.27
C PRO A 65 18.96 22.62 -30.06
N ILE A 66 18.71 21.35 -29.75
CA ILE A 66 17.35 20.81 -29.52
C ILE A 66 16.73 21.41 -28.26
N LEU A 67 17.48 21.52 -27.18
CA LEU A 67 17.07 22.17 -25.93
C LEU A 67 16.76 23.66 -26.11
N ARG A 68 17.49 24.35 -27.00
CA ARG A 68 17.16 25.72 -27.37
C ARG A 68 15.84 25.80 -28.12
N ALA A 69 15.62 24.92 -29.08
CA ALA A 69 14.33 24.82 -29.79
C ALA A 69 13.17 24.45 -28.86
N LEU A 70 13.41 23.57 -27.88
CA LEU A 70 12.45 23.25 -26.82
C LEU A 70 12.12 24.49 -25.99
N ALA A 71 13.14 25.24 -25.55
CA ALA A 71 12.95 26.45 -24.75
C ALA A 71 12.12 27.51 -25.50
N ASP A 72 12.36 27.69 -26.80
CA ASP A 72 11.59 28.62 -27.63
C ASP A 72 10.15 28.15 -27.84
N THR A 73 9.94 26.85 -28.05
CA THR A 73 8.60 26.27 -28.19
C THR A 73 7.83 26.31 -26.87
N ALA A 74 8.46 25.95 -25.75
CA ALA A 74 7.89 26.06 -24.42
C ALA A 74 7.47 27.51 -24.12
N ARG A 75 8.31 28.50 -24.46
CA ARG A 75 7.96 29.93 -24.32
C ARG A 75 6.73 30.31 -25.13
N ARG A 76 6.61 29.85 -26.39
CA ARG A 76 5.44 30.10 -27.25
C ARG A 76 4.14 29.53 -26.66
N HIS A 77 4.21 28.34 -26.06
CA HIS A 77 3.07 27.66 -25.47
C HIS A 77 2.86 27.93 -23.97
N ARG A 78 3.63 28.87 -23.38
CA ARG A 78 3.59 29.20 -21.94
C ARG A 78 3.83 27.97 -21.04
N VAL A 79 4.71 27.09 -21.49
CA VAL A 79 5.16 25.90 -20.75
C VAL A 79 6.40 26.25 -19.94
N HIS A 80 6.41 25.87 -18.67
CA HIS A 80 7.56 26.03 -17.80
C HIS A 80 8.49 24.83 -17.90
N LEU A 81 9.79 25.07 -18.06
CA LEU A 81 10.81 24.02 -18.05
C LEU A 81 11.44 23.96 -16.66
N PHE A 82 11.40 22.79 -16.04
CA PHE A 82 12.12 22.45 -14.83
C PHE A 82 13.24 21.50 -15.21
N GLY A 83 14.48 21.87 -14.91
CA GLY A 83 15.65 21.06 -15.26
C GLY A 83 16.73 21.18 -14.20
N GLY A 84 17.59 20.18 -14.14
CA GLY A 84 18.71 20.09 -13.22
C GLY A 84 19.46 18.77 -13.44
N PRO A 85 20.58 18.52 -12.73
CA PRO A 85 21.34 17.27 -12.82
C PRO A 85 20.63 16.10 -12.11
N ARG A 86 19.31 16.00 -12.25
CA ARG A 86 18.51 14.97 -11.60
C ARG A 86 18.53 13.69 -12.42
N THR A 87 18.73 12.56 -11.76
CA THR A 87 18.61 11.24 -12.38
C THR A 87 17.14 10.96 -12.69
N TYR A 88 16.88 10.33 -13.82
CA TYR A 88 15.53 9.87 -14.13
C TYR A 88 15.10 8.79 -13.12
N LEU A 89 13.94 8.99 -12.47
CA LEU A 89 13.42 8.08 -11.44
C LEU A 89 13.29 6.64 -11.95
N GLY A 90 12.96 6.45 -13.24
CA GLY A 90 12.87 5.12 -13.83
C GLY A 90 14.18 4.34 -13.77
N ASP A 91 15.32 5.01 -13.96
CA ASP A 91 16.64 4.35 -13.88
C ASP A 91 17.00 4.00 -12.44
N TYR A 92 16.72 4.91 -11.51
CA TYR A 92 16.92 4.65 -10.08
C TYR A 92 16.03 3.50 -9.60
N ALA A 93 14.75 3.48 -10.03
CA ALA A 93 13.81 2.42 -9.69
C ALA A 93 14.23 1.06 -10.28
N ALA A 94 14.74 1.03 -11.52
CA ALA A 94 15.28 -0.18 -12.14
C ALA A 94 16.52 -0.69 -11.37
N ALA A 95 17.47 0.20 -11.06
CA ALA A 95 18.66 -0.16 -10.28
C ALA A 95 18.31 -0.64 -8.86
N LEU A 96 17.30 -0.02 -8.23
CA LEU A 96 16.78 -0.48 -6.94
C LEU A 96 16.18 -1.88 -7.08
N ALA A 97 15.32 -2.11 -8.07
CA ALA A 97 14.65 -3.39 -8.33
C ALA A 97 15.65 -4.53 -8.57
N ASP A 98 16.74 -4.27 -9.32
CA ASP A 98 17.83 -5.23 -9.55
C ASP A 98 18.56 -5.62 -8.25
N GLY A 99 18.59 -4.73 -7.26
CA GLY A 99 19.16 -4.97 -5.95
C GLY A 99 18.24 -5.71 -4.98
N LEU A 100 16.94 -5.82 -5.27
CA LEU A 100 15.95 -6.46 -4.39
C LEU A 100 15.86 -7.98 -4.61
N PRO A 101 15.49 -8.76 -3.58
CA PRO A 101 15.36 -10.20 -3.69
C PRO A 101 14.15 -10.59 -4.56
N GLY A 102 14.35 -11.57 -5.43
CA GLY A 102 13.32 -12.08 -6.31
C GLY A 102 13.33 -11.40 -7.68
N GLN A 103 12.17 -11.34 -8.32
CA GLN A 103 11.98 -10.62 -9.59
C GLN A 103 11.01 -9.48 -9.34
N TRP A 104 11.49 -8.27 -9.64
CA TRP A 104 10.74 -7.04 -9.51
C TRP A 104 10.52 -6.43 -10.88
N THR A 105 9.31 -5.96 -11.11
CA THR A 105 8.93 -5.20 -12.30
C THR A 105 8.79 -3.74 -11.92
N VAL A 106 9.21 -2.85 -12.81
CA VAL A 106 9.16 -1.41 -12.59
C VAL A 106 8.26 -0.80 -13.64
N LYS A 107 7.33 0.04 -13.19
CA LYS A 107 6.47 0.85 -14.04
C LYS A 107 6.53 2.30 -13.57
N VAL A 108 6.94 3.20 -14.44
CA VAL A 108 6.85 4.64 -14.16
C VAL A 108 5.44 5.11 -14.50
N GLU A 109 4.82 5.83 -13.58
CA GLU A 109 3.50 6.42 -13.75
C GLU A 109 3.61 7.93 -13.69
N VAL A 110 3.10 8.59 -14.73
CA VAL A 110 3.06 10.05 -14.82
C VAL A 110 1.68 10.53 -14.44
N TYR A 111 1.56 11.14 -13.26
CA TYR A 111 0.33 11.76 -12.78
C TYR A 111 0.18 13.14 -13.41
N ALA A 112 0.14 13.27 -14.73
CA ALA A 112 0.29 14.55 -15.43
C ALA A 112 -0.66 15.65 -14.90
N HIS A 113 -1.93 15.31 -14.67
CA HIS A 113 -2.90 16.19 -14.04
C HIS A 113 -2.85 16.07 -12.50
N PRO A 114 -2.88 17.17 -11.71
CA PRO A 114 -2.79 17.11 -10.25
C PRO A 114 -3.81 16.19 -9.58
N VAL A 115 -5.06 16.19 -10.05
CA VAL A 115 -6.14 15.35 -9.51
C VAL A 115 -5.83 13.85 -9.64
N TRP A 116 -5.04 13.42 -10.61
CA TRP A 116 -4.71 11.99 -10.77
C TRP A 116 -3.81 11.46 -9.66
N GLN A 117 -3.12 12.33 -8.91
CA GLN A 117 -2.37 11.89 -7.73
C GLN A 117 -3.31 11.56 -6.56
N GLU A 118 -4.50 12.15 -6.51
CA GLU A 118 -5.47 11.92 -5.43
C GLU A 118 -6.00 10.48 -5.45
N ASP A 119 -5.97 9.83 -6.62
CA ASP A 119 -6.32 8.42 -6.79
C ASP A 119 -5.34 7.47 -6.05
N LEU A 120 -4.15 7.94 -5.69
CA LEU A 120 -3.17 7.15 -4.92
C LEU A 120 -3.48 7.08 -3.44
N VAL A 121 -4.07 8.13 -2.86
CA VAL A 121 -4.32 8.25 -1.41
C VAL A 121 -5.08 7.04 -0.86
N PRO A 122 -6.21 6.59 -1.43
CA PRO A 122 -6.93 5.43 -0.90
C PRO A 122 -6.20 4.09 -1.14
N LEU A 123 -5.21 4.05 -2.04
CA LEU A 123 -4.47 2.84 -2.41
C LEU A 123 -3.18 2.67 -1.59
N LEU A 124 -2.70 3.74 -0.95
CA LEU A 124 -1.48 3.71 -0.18
C LEU A 124 -1.71 3.10 1.20
N TRP A 125 -0.85 2.15 1.55
CA TRP A 125 -0.79 1.56 2.87
C TRP A 125 0.48 2.08 3.55
N ASP A 126 0.37 3.31 4.06
CA ASP A 126 1.48 4.03 4.66
C ASP A 126 1.01 4.89 5.84
N ALA A 127 1.85 4.97 6.88
CA ALA A 127 1.71 5.88 8.03
C ALA A 127 2.90 6.83 8.18
N GLY A 128 3.69 7.00 7.12
CA GLY A 128 4.92 7.78 7.12
C GLY A 128 4.83 9.08 6.33
N GLU A 129 5.99 9.56 5.91
CA GLU A 129 6.12 10.80 5.15
C GLU A 129 5.52 10.68 3.74
N LEU A 130 5.40 9.47 3.18
CA LEU A 130 4.89 9.29 1.82
C LEU A 130 3.41 9.66 1.70
N ILE A 131 2.54 9.17 2.58
CA ILE A 131 1.11 9.50 2.55
C ILE A 131 0.89 11.01 2.74
N ASP A 132 1.61 11.62 3.68
CA ASP A 132 1.59 13.07 3.92
C ASP A 132 1.98 13.84 2.65
N CYS A 133 3.03 13.38 1.96
CA CYS A 133 3.50 14.00 0.71
C CYS A 133 2.49 13.84 -0.42
N VAL A 134 1.88 12.66 -0.59
CA VAL A 134 0.92 12.39 -1.66
C VAL A 134 -0.35 13.24 -1.49
N GLU A 135 -0.82 13.38 -0.24
CA GLU A 135 -2.01 14.18 0.09
C GLU A 135 -1.77 15.69 -0.08
N HIS A 136 -0.63 16.19 0.39
CA HIS A 136 -0.42 17.64 0.56
C HIS A 136 0.54 18.27 -0.44
N ILE A 137 1.38 17.47 -1.09
CA ILE A 137 2.46 17.93 -1.94
C ILE A 137 2.28 17.37 -3.35
N ARG A 138 2.80 18.09 -4.35
CA ARG A 138 2.72 17.68 -5.74
C ARG A 138 3.75 16.59 -6.04
N ILE A 139 3.28 15.39 -6.39
CA ILE A 139 4.11 14.30 -6.91
C ILE A 139 3.79 14.11 -8.40
N PRO A 140 4.63 14.65 -9.32
CA PRO A 140 4.32 14.72 -10.74
C PRO A 140 4.38 13.34 -11.45
N TYR A 141 5.19 12.44 -10.93
CA TYR A 141 5.35 11.06 -11.39
C TYR A 141 5.98 10.23 -10.27
N ALA A 142 5.76 8.92 -10.30
CA ALA A 142 6.34 7.96 -9.37
C ALA A 142 6.70 6.67 -10.11
N ALA A 143 7.39 5.75 -9.43
CA ALA A 143 7.65 4.41 -9.93
C ALA A 143 6.94 3.39 -9.03
N GLN A 144 6.14 2.52 -9.65
CA GLN A 144 5.56 1.35 -9.00
C GLN A 144 6.51 0.17 -9.18
N LEU A 145 6.88 -0.48 -8.07
CA LEU A 145 7.67 -1.71 -8.06
C LEU A 145 6.77 -2.86 -7.63
N THR A 146 6.65 -3.90 -8.47
CA THR A 146 5.80 -5.06 -8.17
C THR A 146 6.62 -6.35 -8.25
N ASN A 147 6.50 -7.21 -7.24
CA ASN A 147 7.15 -8.52 -7.23
C ASN A 147 6.19 -9.68 -7.54
N GLY A 148 6.76 -10.85 -7.84
CA GLY A 148 5.97 -12.07 -8.09
C GLY A 148 5.20 -12.63 -6.87
N ALA A 149 5.41 -12.06 -5.67
CA ALA A 149 4.69 -12.42 -4.46
C ALA A 149 3.48 -11.49 -4.18
N GLY A 150 3.19 -10.53 -5.07
CA GLY A 150 2.09 -9.58 -4.92
C GLY A 150 2.39 -8.42 -3.96
N ILE A 151 3.67 -8.14 -3.68
CA ILE A 151 4.08 -6.91 -3.00
C ILE A 151 4.18 -5.81 -4.04
N GLU A 152 3.47 -4.72 -3.79
CA GLU A 152 3.46 -3.53 -4.62
C GLU A 152 3.97 -2.34 -3.80
N LEU A 153 4.97 -1.64 -4.32
CA LEU A 153 5.62 -0.51 -3.67
C LEU A 153 5.49 0.74 -4.53
N LEU A 154 5.37 1.90 -3.88
CA LEU A 154 5.43 3.20 -4.52
C LEU A 154 6.74 3.88 -4.14
N LEU A 155 7.51 4.26 -5.16
CA LEU A 155 8.72 5.04 -5.04
C LEU A 155 8.50 6.43 -5.64
N ALA A 156 8.72 7.46 -4.85
CA ALA A 156 8.61 8.86 -5.28
C ALA A 156 9.86 9.64 -4.91
N GLU A 157 10.14 10.71 -5.64
CA GLU A 157 11.16 11.68 -5.23
C GLU A 157 10.69 12.39 -3.94
N ARG A 158 11.58 12.54 -2.96
CA ARG A 158 11.25 13.21 -1.72
C ARG A 158 11.10 14.72 -1.97
N PRO A 159 9.95 15.33 -1.65
CA PRO A 159 9.78 16.77 -1.84
C PRO A 159 10.83 17.59 -1.07
N GLY A 160 11.43 18.57 -1.75
CA GLY A 160 12.46 19.42 -1.15
C GLY A 160 13.87 18.82 -1.13
N SER A 161 14.05 17.60 -1.66
CA SER A 161 15.36 16.97 -1.85
C SER A 161 15.58 16.61 -3.31
N THR A 162 16.83 16.72 -3.79
CA THR A 162 17.21 16.32 -5.17
C THR A 162 17.78 14.91 -5.24
N ASP A 163 18.14 14.34 -4.09
CA ASP A 163 18.96 13.12 -4.00
C ASP A 163 18.39 12.09 -3.01
N GLU A 164 17.16 12.29 -2.56
CA GLU A 164 16.45 11.37 -1.68
C GLU A 164 15.11 10.97 -2.28
N TYR A 165 14.70 9.76 -1.94
CA TYR A 165 13.45 9.15 -2.40
C TYR A 165 12.64 8.64 -1.22
N LEU A 166 11.33 8.58 -1.38
CA LEU A 166 10.41 7.97 -0.43
C LEU A 166 9.91 6.65 -1.01
N LEU A 167 9.96 5.60 -0.20
CA LEU A 167 9.40 4.30 -0.54
C LEU A 167 8.35 3.92 0.48
N GLY A 168 7.17 3.58 0.00
CA GLY A 168 6.07 3.00 0.79
C GLY A 168 5.40 1.86 0.03
N SER A 169 4.37 1.28 0.64
CA SER A 169 3.64 0.15 0.07
C SER A 169 2.25 0.55 -0.41
N PHE A 170 1.83 -0.07 -1.49
CA PHE A 170 0.42 -0.23 -1.78
C PHE A 170 -0.17 -1.34 -0.90
N THR A 171 -1.49 -1.35 -0.85
CA THR A 171 -2.24 -2.30 -0.06
C THR A 171 -2.16 -3.67 -0.71
N SER A 172 -1.89 -4.72 0.06
CA SER A 172 -1.96 -6.07 -0.49
C SER A 172 -3.36 -6.34 -1.02
N ALA A 173 -3.46 -7.04 -2.16
CA ALA A 173 -4.72 -7.43 -2.80
C ALA A 173 -5.69 -8.20 -1.89
N THR A 174 -5.25 -8.64 -0.70
CA THR A 174 -6.12 -9.26 0.30
C THR A 174 -7.00 -8.26 1.07
N PHE A 175 -6.80 -6.94 0.94
CA PHE A 175 -7.50 -5.95 1.76
C PHE A 175 -8.21 -4.87 0.93
N ASP A 176 -9.50 -4.66 1.22
CA ASP A 176 -10.36 -3.73 0.48
C ASP A 176 -10.43 -2.31 1.09
N ASP A 177 -10.10 -2.11 2.38
CA ASP A 177 -10.16 -0.82 3.08
C ASP A 177 -8.87 -0.56 3.86
N ASN A 178 -8.17 0.53 3.55
CA ASN A 178 -6.79 0.76 3.97
C ASN A 178 -6.55 2.14 4.60
N TYR A 179 -7.58 2.98 4.61
CA TYR A 179 -7.46 4.32 5.16
C TYR A 179 -7.41 4.24 6.69
N ALA A 180 -6.36 4.83 7.28
CA ALA A 180 -6.13 4.85 8.72
C ALA A 180 -6.06 3.45 9.39
N ASP A 181 -5.59 2.43 8.67
CA ASP A 181 -5.36 1.10 9.23
C ASP A 181 -4.24 1.15 10.30
N PRO A 182 -4.47 0.63 11.53
CA PRO A 182 -3.50 0.75 12.62
C PRO A 182 -2.24 -0.12 12.43
N HIS A 183 -2.23 -0.98 11.41
CA HIS A 183 -1.12 -1.87 11.09
C HIS A 183 -0.30 -1.37 9.89
N THR A 184 -0.59 -0.18 9.36
CA THR A 184 0.16 0.43 8.24
C THR A 184 1.66 0.48 8.52
N PRO A 185 2.51 -0.04 7.61
CA PRO A 185 3.94 0.16 7.70
C PRO A 185 4.28 1.65 7.48
N THR A 186 5.44 2.07 7.98
CA THR A 186 5.94 3.44 7.78
C THR A 186 6.87 3.47 6.57
N SER A 187 6.66 4.43 5.67
CA SER A 187 7.53 4.71 4.54
C SER A 187 8.96 4.97 5.00
N ILE A 188 9.93 4.61 4.15
CA ILE A 188 11.34 4.85 4.41
C ILE A 188 11.91 5.89 3.44
N VAL A 189 12.84 6.71 3.93
CA VAL A 189 13.66 7.61 3.09
C VAL A 189 14.85 6.82 2.56
N LEU A 190 15.05 6.86 1.25
CA LEU A 190 16.14 6.18 0.55
C LEU A 190 17.15 7.21 0.00
N PRO A 191 18.46 6.92 0.08
CA PRO A 191 19.48 7.76 -0.54
C PRO A 191 19.58 7.53 -2.05
N SER A 192 20.29 8.42 -2.74
CA SER A 192 20.52 8.35 -4.19
C SER A 192 21.37 7.17 -4.67
N ASP A 193 22.14 6.52 -3.79
CA ASP A 193 22.81 5.26 -4.10
C ASP A 193 21.82 4.09 -4.03
N ALA A 194 21.43 3.59 -5.21
CA ALA A 194 20.45 2.51 -5.35
C ALA A 194 20.90 1.19 -4.66
N ALA A 195 22.21 0.89 -4.62
CA ALA A 195 22.69 -0.32 -3.97
C ALA A 195 22.55 -0.24 -2.44
N HIS A 196 22.88 0.93 -1.87
CA HIS A 196 22.65 1.19 -0.45
C HIS A 196 21.15 1.22 -0.12
N ALA A 197 20.34 1.85 -0.98
CA ALA A 197 18.89 1.88 -0.84
C ALA A 197 18.29 0.46 -0.84
N ALA A 198 18.71 -0.42 -1.75
CA ALA A 198 18.28 -1.81 -1.76
C ALA A 198 18.59 -2.52 -0.44
N GLY A 199 19.78 -2.29 0.13
CA GLY A 199 20.16 -2.79 1.45
C GLY A 199 19.23 -2.32 2.57
N LEU A 200 18.81 -1.05 2.56
CA LEU A 200 17.83 -0.51 3.51
C LEU A 200 16.44 -1.13 3.34
N VAL A 201 16.01 -1.31 2.08
CA VAL A 201 14.71 -1.93 1.78
C VAL A 201 14.68 -3.37 2.27
N ILE A 202 15.72 -4.16 1.99
CA ILE A 202 15.82 -5.57 2.42
C ILE A 202 15.95 -5.70 3.93
N GLY A 203 16.80 -4.87 4.54
CA GLY A 203 17.14 -4.99 5.96
C GLY A 203 16.10 -4.37 6.89
N THR A 204 15.31 -3.41 6.40
CA THR A 204 14.43 -2.58 7.25
C THR A 204 12.99 -2.58 6.76
N PHE A 205 12.74 -2.16 5.52
CA PHE A 205 11.38 -1.92 5.04
C PHE A 205 10.60 -3.22 4.81
N LEU A 206 11.15 -4.18 4.05
CA LEU A 206 10.46 -5.44 3.76
C LEU A 206 10.16 -6.25 5.03
N PRO A 207 11.06 -6.39 6.03
CA PRO A 207 10.73 -7.02 7.30
C PRO A 207 9.58 -6.32 8.05
N ALA A 208 9.56 -4.98 8.08
CA ALA A 208 8.49 -4.22 8.70
C ALA A 208 7.16 -4.39 7.96
N TYR A 209 7.17 -4.39 6.63
CA TYR A 209 6.03 -4.68 5.78
C TYR A 209 5.47 -6.08 6.05
N GLU A 210 6.33 -7.10 6.09
CA GLU A 210 5.92 -8.48 6.38
C GLU A 210 5.28 -8.62 7.76
N GLN A 211 5.83 -7.93 8.77
CA GLN A 211 5.25 -7.88 10.10
C GLN A 211 3.87 -7.19 10.10
N ALA A 212 3.74 -6.05 9.41
CA ALA A 212 2.48 -5.34 9.25
C ALA A 212 1.41 -6.23 8.60
N VAL A 213 1.75 -6.95 7.53
CA VAL A 213 0.81 -7.87 6.83
C VAL A 213 0.37 -8.97 7.78
N HIS A 214 1.32 -9.56 8.52
CA HIS A 214 1.03 -10.62 9.47
C HIS A 214 0.08 -10.17 10.58
N GLU A 215 0.34 -9.03 11.21
CA GLU A 215 -0.51 -8.50 12.28
C GLU A 215 -1.91 -8.14 11.77
N ARG A 216 -2.01 -7.55 10.58
CA ARG A 216 -3.29 -7.20 9.98
C ARG A 216 -4.13 -8.43 9.62
N LEU A 217 -3.50 -9.44 9.02
CA LEU A 217 -4.15 -10.73 8.74
C LEU A 217 -4.61 -11.41 10.04
N LEU A 218 -3.76 -11.43 11.07
CA LEU A 218 -4.10 -11.99 12.36
C LEU A 218 -5.30 -11.26 12.99
N ALA A 219 -5.29 -9.92 13.01
CA ALA A 219 -6.38 -9.12 13.55
C ALA A 219 -7.71 -9.38 12.79
N ALA A 220 -7.67 -9.46 11.46
CA ALA A 220 -8.84 -9.77 10.64
C ALA A 220 -9.40 -11.16 10.95
N VAL A 221 -8.54 -12.17 11.06
CA VAL A 221 -8.93 -13.55 11.39
C VAL A 221 -9.48 -13.65 12.81
N GLU A 222 -8.87 -12.97 13.78
CA GLU A 222 -9.33 -12.92 15.17
C GLU A 222 -10.71 -12.26 15.29
N ALA A 223 -10.90 -11.11 14.64
CA ALA A 223 -12.18 -10.40 14.64
C ALA A 223 -13.30 -11.26 14.03
N ALA A 224 -13.06 -11.86 12.87
CA ALA A 224 -14.03 -12.72 12.21
C ALA A 224 -14.29 -14.02 12.98
N HIS A 225 -13.27 -14.65 13.55
CA HIS A 225 -13.45 -15.83 14.41
C HIS A 225 -14.29 -15.50 15.65
N GLY A 226 -14.02 -14.37 16.31
CA GLY A 226 -14.81 -13.90 17.46
C GLY A 226 -16.29 -13.68 17.10
N ARG A 227 -16.58 -13.09 15.95
CA ARG A 227 -17.94 -12.91 15.43
C ARG A 227 -18.64 -14.24 15.16
N LEU A 228 -17.95 -15.22 14.57
CA LEU A 228 -18.49 -16.56 14.34
C LEU A 228 -18.79 -17.31 15.65
N GLU A 229 -17.96 -17.16 16.68
CA GLU A 229 -18.24 -17.71 18.01
C GLU A 229 -19.45 -17.04 18.66
N GLU A 230 -19.57 -15.71 18.59
CA GLU A 230 -20.72 -14.96 19.12
C GLU A 230 -22.05 -15.43 18.47
N LEU A 231 -22.07 -15.54 17.14
CA LEU A 231 -23.21 -16.07 16.39
C LEU A 231 -23.55 -17.49 16.82
N HIS A 232 -22.55 -18.34 17.00
CA HIS A 232 -22.78 -19.71 17.41
C HIS A 232 -23.27 -19.83 18.85
N THR A 233 -22.71 -19.06 19.79
CA THR A 233 -23.18 -19.04 21.18
C THR A 233 -24.63 -18.57 21.25
N THR A 234 -24.98 -17.54 20.49
CA THR A 234 -26.36 -17.02 20.39
C THR A 234 -27.31 -18.10 19.85
N TRP A 235 -26.96 -18.72 18.73
CA TRP A 235 -27.74 -19.83 18.16
C TRP A 235 -27.90 -21.00 19.14
N THR A 236 -26.82 -21.40 19.81
CA THR A 236 -26.83 -22.50 20.77
C THR A 236 -27.76 -22.20 21.96
N ALA A 237 -27.74 -20.97 22.48
CA ALA A 237 -28.63 -20.55 23.56
C ALA A 237 -30.11 -20.57 23.12
N ILE A 238 -30.41 -20.13 21.90
CA ILE A 238 -31.76 -20.18 21.31
C ILE A 238 -32.22 -21.63 21.16
N GLN A 239 -31.37 -22.50 20.62
CA GLN A 239 -31.67 -23.92 20.41
C GLN A 239 -31.95 -24.65 21.72
N HIS A 240 -31.17 -24.37 22.79
CA HIS A 240 -31.37 -25.00 24.10
C HIS A 240 -32.61 -24.47 24.83
N SER A 241 -32.89 -23.17 24.72
CA SER A 241 -33.99 -22.54 25.46
C SER A 241 -35.33 -22.61 24.73
N GLY A 242 -35.32 -22.83 23.41
CA GLY A 242 -36.49 -22.67 22.53
C GLY A 242 -37.02 -21.24 22.53
N ARG A 243 -36.18 -20.24 22.81
CA ARG A 243 -36.57 -18.84 23.00
C ARG A 243 -35.57 -17.89 22.36
N TYR A 244 -36.05 -16.71 21.96
CA TYR A 244 -35.20 -15.58 21.59
C TYR A 244 -34.52 -14.94 22.81
N SER A 245 -33.59 -14.03 22.55
CA SER A 245 -32.87 -13.24 23.55
C SER A 245 -33.78 -12.35 24.41
N ASP A 246 -34.96 -11.98 23.92
CA ASP A 246 -36.00 -11.22 24.63
C ASP A 246 -36.92 -12.12 25.51
N GLY A 247 -36.70 -13.45 25.50
CA GLY A 247 -37.49 -14.44 26.23
C GLY A 247 -38.72 -14.97 25.48
N THR A 248 -39.02 -14.46 24.28
CA THR A 248 -40.13 -14.90 23.43
C THR A 248 -39.97 -16.36 23.03
N ARG A 249 -41.00 -17.18 23.25
CA ARG A 249 -40.98 -18.61 22.84
C ARG A 249 -41.06 -18.73 21.33
N LEU A 250 -40.24 -19.64 20.81
CA LEU A 250 -40.20 -19.96 19.39
C LEU A 250 -41.07 -21.17 19.08
N ASP A 251 -41.91 -21.04 18.05
CA ASP A 251 -42.51 -22.20 17.40
C ASP A 251 -41.49 -22.88 16.46
N PRO A 252 -41.75 -24.12 16.02
CA PRO A 252 -40.81 -24.85 15.16
C PRO A 252 -40.49 -24.15 13.84
N ALA A 253 -41.42 -23.40 13.25
CA ALA A 253 -41.21 -22.68 11.99
C ALA A 253 -40.25 -21.50 12.18
N THR A 254 -40.44 -20.73 13.25
CA THR A 254 -39.62 -19.58 13.63
C THR A 254 -38.23 -20.01 14.08
N LEU A 255 -38.11 -21.18 14.75
CA LEU A 255 -36.82 -21.78 15.07
C LEU A 255 -36.04 -22.16 13.79
N GLY A 256 -36.72 -22.71 12.78
CA GLY A 256 -36.14 -22.97 11.46
C GLY A 256 -35.68 -21.70 10.74
N HIS A 257 -36.48 -20.63 10.77
CA HIS A 257 -36.06 -19.32 10.23
C HIS A 257 -34.84 -18.75 10.94
N THR A 258 -34.78 -18.88 12.27
CA THR A 258 -33.64 -18.41 13.06
C THR A 258 -32.36 -19.19 12.76
N GLN A 259 -32.49 -20.51 12.53
CA GLN A 259 -31.37 -21.34 12.08
C GLN A 259 -30.84 -20.89 10.72
N GLN A 260 -31.75 -20.59 9.80
CA GLN A 260 -31.38 -20.11 8.47
C GLN A 260 -30.66 -18.77 8.53
N GLN A 261 -31.15 -17.82 9.34
CA GLN A 261 -30.50 -16.54 9.56
C GLN A 261 -29.08 -16.70 10.14
N TYR A 262 -28.89 -17.57 11.14
CA TYR A 262 -27.56 -17.89 11.67
C TYR A 262 -26.61 -18.40 10.57
N LEU A 263 -27.08 -19.28 9.69
CA LEU A 263 -26.27 -19.81 8.58
C LEU A 263 -25.97 -18.74 7.52
N GLU A 264 -26.90 -17.82 7.26
CA GLU A 264 -26.72 -16.71 6.34
C GLU A 264 -25.68 -15.71 6.83
N GLU A 265 -25.81 -15.26 8.08
CA GLU A 265 -24.83 -14.36 8.72
C GLU A 265 -23.47 -15.05 8.83
N GLY A 266 -23.43 -16.31 9.28
CA GLY A 266 -22.22 -17.10 9.35
C GLY A 266 -21.54 -17.29 7.99
N SER A 267 -22.30 -17.43 6.90
CA SER A 267 -21.76 -17.53 5.54
C SER A 267 -21.13 -16.24 5.04
N VAL A 268 -21.71 -15.09 5.38
CA VAL A 268 -21.13 -13.78 5.03
C VAL A 268 -19.78 -13.62 5.74
N GLU A 269 -19.73 -13.88 7.04
CA GLU A 269 -18.48 -13.80 7.81
C GLU A 269 -17.44 -14.84 7.34
N TRP A 270 -17.87 -16.07 7.05
CA TRP A 270 -17.01 -17.12 6.49
C TRP A 270 -16.35 -16.67 5.17
N ARG A 271 -17.12 -16.10 4.24
CA ARG A 271 -16.59 -15.63 2.94
C ARG A 271 -15.56 -14.53 3.09
N ARG A 272 -15.75 -13.62 4.05
CA ARG A 272 -14.79 -12.54 4.35
C ARG A 272 -13.51 -13.08 4.98
N LEU A 273 -13.66 -14.04 5.90
CA LEU A 273 -12.56 -14.66 6.63
C LEU A 273 -11.63 -15.50 5.75
N CYS A 274 -12.19 -16.30 4.83
CA CYS A 274 -11.45 -17.27 4.02
C CYS A 274 -10.15 -16.73 3.38
N PRO A 275 -10.16 -15.62 2.61
CA PRO A 275 -8.95 -15.11 1.98
C PRO A 275 -7.86 -14.72 2.99
N HIS A 276 -8.25 -14.11 4.12
CA HIS A 276 -7.31 -13.72 5.17
C HIS A 276 -6.73 -14.93 5.90
N ALA A 277 -7.57 -15.92 6.23
CA ALA A 277 -7.12 -17.14 6.89
C ALA A 277 -6.17 -17.95 6.00
N ALA A 278 -6.46 -18.05 4.70
CA ALA A 278 -5.60 -18.72 3.72
C ALA A 278 -4.25 -18.00 3.57
N ALA A 279 -4.27 -16.67 3.46
CA ALA A 279 -3.05 -15.85 3.38
C ALA A 279 -2.23 -15.91 4.68
N LEU A 280 -2.87 -15.94 5.85
CA LEU A 280 -2.17 -16.08 7.13
C LEU A 280 -1.50 -17.46 7.21
N LEU A 281 -2.25 -18.52 6.88
CA LEU A 281 -1.77 -19.90 6.91
C LEU A 281 -0.56 -20.13 5.98
N SER A 282 -0.58 -19.56 4.77
CA SER A 282 0.52 -19.71 3.81
C SER A 282 1.82 -19.00 4.23
N ARG A 283 1.73 -18.01 5.12
CA ARG A 283 2.87 -17.23 5.63
C ARG A 283 3.48 -17.79 6.91
N MET A 284 2.77 -18.65 7.64
CA MET A 284 3.32 -19.26 8.85
C MET A 284 4.45 -20.24 8.51
N ARG A 285 5.52 -20.22 9.31
CA ARG A 285 6.61 -21.21 9.23
C ARG A 285 6.28 -22.47 10.02
N SER A 286 7.04 -23.54 9.77
CA SER A 286 6.78 -24.89 10.28
C SER A 286 6.53 -24.95 11.79
N VAL A 287 5.54 -25.75 12.15
CA VAL A 287 4.96 -25.91 13.48
C VAL A 287 5.83 -26.84 14.33
N ALA A 288 5.98 -26.54 15.62
CA ALA A 288 6.76 -27.37 16.55
C ALA A 288 5.96 -28.54 17.16
N ASP A 289 4.62 -28.47 17.14
CA ASP A 289 3.71 -29.45 17.76
C ASP A 289 2.91 -30.25 16.71
N ALA A 290 2.80 -31.56 16.91
CA ALA A 290 2.15 -32.48 15.98
C ALA A 290 0.61 -32.28 15.93
N GLU A 291 -0.01 -31.89 17.04
CA GLU A 291 -1.47 -31.67 17.11
C GLU A 291 -1.89 -30.40 16.37
N ASP A 292 -1.15 -29.31 16.57
CA ASP A 292 -1.37 -28.06 15.85
C ASP A 292 -1.08 -28.25 14.34
N SER A 293 -0.06 -29.03 13.96
CA SER A 293 0.21 -29.36 12.55
C SER A 293 -0.98 -30.04 11.88
N ALA A 294 -1.57 -31.07 12.52
CA ALA A 294 -2.71 -31.78 11.95
C ALA A 294 -3.95 -30.88 11.82
N SER A 295 -4.13 -29.93 12.74
CA SER A 295 -5.22 -28.96 12.70
C SER A 295 -5.03 -27.95 11.56
N LEU A 296 -3.79 -27.51 11.32
CA LEU A 296 -3.45 -26.63 10.21
C LEU A 296 -3.61 -27.30 8.84
N ASP A 297 -3.28 -28.59 8.73
CA ASP A 297 -3.52 -29.35 7.50
C ASP A 297 -5.02 -29.45 7.17
N ARG A 298 -5.87 -29.68 8.18
CA ARG A 298 -7.34 -29.68 8.02
C ARG A 298 -7.86 -28.30 7.60
N LEU A 299 -7.34 -27.23 8.20
CA LEU A 299 -7.68 -25.87 7.78
C LEU A 299 -7.21 -25.56 6.36
N HIS A 300 -6.03 -26.03 5.97
CA HIS A 300 -5.54 -25.86 4.60
C HIS A 300 -6.50 -26.50 3.60
N GLN A 301 -6.94 -27.73 3.84
CA GLN A 301 -7.93 -28.41 2.99
C GLN A 301 -9.29 -27.70 2.98
N LEU A 302 -9.71 -27.13 4.12
CA LEU A 302 -10.97 -26.39 4.22
C LEU A 302 -10.95 -25.07 3.43
N LEU A 303 -9.81 -24.37 3.45
CA LEU A 303 -9.63 -23.07 2.81
C LEU A 303 -9.28 -23.18 1.31
N HIS A 304 -8.76 -24.32 0.87
CA HIS A 304 -8.40 -24.61 -0.52
C HIS A 304 -9.13 -25.86 -1.05
N PRO A 305 -10.47 -25.83 -1.17
CA PRO A 305 -11.24 -27.00 -1.63
C PRO A 305 -10.91 -27.40 -3.09
N ASP A 306 -10.40 -26.46 -3.91
CA ASP A 306 -10.10 -26.65 -5.34
C ASP A 306 -8.72 -27.24 -5.65
N ALA A 307 -7.91 -27.62 -4.65
CA ALA A 307 -6.69 -28.39 -4.92
C ALA A 307 -6.97 -29.78 -5.57
N ALA A 308 -8.24 -30.20 -5.62
CA ALA A 308 -8.70 -31.40 -6.31
C ALA A 308 -9.66 -31.14 -7.49
N SER A 309 -9.95 -29.89 -7.90
CA SER A 309 -10.85 -29.65 -9.04
C SER A 309 -10.59 -28.31 -9.72
N SER A 310 -9.73 -28.32 -10.73
CA SER A 310 -9.59 -27.22 -11.66
C SER A 310 -10.77 -27.21 -12.65
N THR A 311 -11.77 -26.37 -12.42
CA THR A 311 -12.57 -25.76 -13.50
C THR A 311 -13.19 -24.43 -13.05
N TRP A 312 -12.71 -23.34 -13.65
CA TRP A 312 -13.12 -21.95 -13.45
C TRP A 312 -14.63 -21.72 -13.72
N PRO A 313 -15.38 -20.94 -12.91
CA PRO A 313 -16.68 -20.41 -13.33
C PRO A 313 -16.63 -18.92 -13.73
N ALA A 314 -17.41 -18.59 -14.76
CA ALA A 314 -17.63 -17.26 -15.33
C ALA A 314 -18.41 -16.32 -14.37
N PRO A 315 -18.39 -14.99 -14.59
CA PRO A 315 -18.99 -14.03 -13.66
C PRO A 315 -20.50 -13.86 -13.86
N GLY A 316 -21.22 -13.76 -12.74
CA GLY A 316 -22.52 -13.08 -12.63
C GLY A 316 -23.76 -13.97 -12.50
N SER A 317 -24.30 -14.08 -11.27
CA SER A 317 -25.74 -13.98 -10.94
C SER A 317 -25.98 -14.20 -9.43
N SER A 318 -27.04 -13.59 -8.91
CA SER A 318 -27.67 -13.60 -7.56
C SER A 318 -27.37 -14.76 -6.59
N PRO A 319 -27.51 -14.54 -5.25
CA PRO A 319 -27.09 -15.50 -4.23
C PRO A 319 -27.87 -16.81 -4.39
N ALA A 320 -27.17 -17.85 -4.83
CA ALA A 320 -27.66 -19.21 -4.74
C ALA A 320 -27.89 -19.57 -3.27
N ALA A 321 -28.94 -20.34 -2.99
CA ALA A 321 -29.21 -20.91 -1.68
C ALA A 321 -27.94 -21.56 -1.11
N LEU A 322 -27.68 -21.33 0.18
CA LEU A 322 -26.46 -21.79 0.85
C LEU A 322 -26.36 -23.31 0.75
N PRO A 323 -25.27 -23.86 0.20
CA PRO A 323 -25.08 -25.30 0.16
C PRO A 323 -24.98 -25.86 1.59
N PRO A 324 -25.39 -27.12 1.82
CA PRO A 324 -25.25 -27.82 3.10
C PRO A 324 -23.80 -27.91 3.63
N SER A 325 -22.83 -27.49 2.82
CA SER A 325 -21.41 -27.36 3.18
C SER A 325 -21.11 -26.21 4.14
N THR A 326 -21.93 -25.16 4.25
CA THR A 326 -21.60 -24.01 5.12
C THR A 326 -21.63 -24.36 6.60
N ALA A 327 -22.65 -25.08 7.07
CA ALA A 327 -22.74 -25.50 8.48
C ALA A 327 -21.57 -26.43 8.88
N GLU A 328 -21.17 -27.31 7.95
CA GLU A 328 -20.00 -28.18 8.12
C GLU A 328 -18.69 -27.38 8.16
N ALA A 329 -18.51 -26.45 7.22
CA ALA A 329 -17.33 -25.59 7.14
C ALA A 329 -17.17 -24.74 8.41
N LEU A 330 -18.25 -24.10 8.87
CA LEU A 330 -18.26 -23.33 10.11
C LEU A 330 -17.89 -24.20 11.32
N ARG A 331 -18.40 -25.43 11.39
CA ARG A 331 -18.05 -26.34 12.49
C ARG A 331 -16.58 -26.73 12.47
N ARG A 332 -16.05 -27.13 11.31
CA ARG A 332 -14.63 -27.49 11.13
C ARG A 332 -13.71 -26.32 11.44
N TRP A 333 -14.03 -25.13 10.93
CA TRP A 333 -13.31 -23.91 11.25
C TRP A 333 -13.22 -23.70 12.75
N ARG A 334 -14.34 -23.72 13.47
CA ARG A 334 -14.36 -23.49 14.92
C ARG A 334 -13.56 -24.51 15.71
N THR A 335 -13.50 -25.77 15.24
CA THR A 335 -12.67 -26.81 15.85
C THR A 335 -11.17 -26.53 15.70
N ASP A 336 -10.73 -26.14 14.50
CA ASP A 336 -9.30 -26.08 14.19
C ASP A 336 -8.69 -24.66 14.27
N ALA A 337 -9.50 -23.59 14.15
CA ALA A 337 -9.05 -22.19 14.19
C ALA A 337 -8.24 -21.79 15.44
N PRO A 338 -8.52 -22.33 16.65
CA PRO A 338 -7.68 -22.02 17.82
C PRO A 338 -6.20 -22.40 17.62
N ALA A 339 -5.91 -23.48 16.87
CA ALA A 339 -4.53 -23.86 16.55
C ALA A 339 -3.86 -22.82 15.64
N LEU A 340 -4.57 -22.37 14.59
CA LEU A 340 -4.11 -21.29 13.71
C LEU A 340 -3.79 -20.02 14.49
N LEU A 341 -4.70 -19.56 15.35
CA LEU A 341 -4.51 -18.33 16.12
C LEU A 341 -3.35 -18.44 17.11
N ARG A 342 -3.17 -19.60 17.76
CA ARG A 342 -2.01 -19.84 18.65
C ARG A 342 -0.70 -19.78 17.86
N GLN A 343 -0.63 -20.50 16.73
CA GLN A 343 0.59 -20.57 15.92
C GLN A 343 0.91 -19.22 15.29
N ALA A 344 -0.08 -18.51 14.73
CA ALA A 344 0.13 -17.19 14.14
C ALA A 344 0.67 -16.17 15.17
N ARG A 345 0.22 -16.23 16.43
CA ARG A 345 0.78 -15.40 17.52
C ARG A 345 2.20 -15.81 17.89
N ALA A 346 2.51 -17.10 17.86
CA ALA A 346 3.85 -17.62 18.19
C ALA A 346 4.87 -17.36 17.08
N THR A 347 4.45 -17.37 15.82
CA THR A 347 5.32 -17.19 14.63
C THR A 347 5.35 -15.75 14.13
N ARG A 348 4.99 -14.77 14.97
CA ARG A 348 5.06 -13.35 14.61
C ARG A 348 6.43 -13.01 14.03
N PRO A 349 6.52 -12.44 12.82
CA PRO A 349 7.79 -12.03 12.24
C PRO A 349 8.53 -11.12 13.22
N VAL A 350 9.74 -11.51 13.62
CA VAL A 350 10.59 -10.66 14.44
C VAL A 350 11.12 -9.55 13.52
N GLY A 351 10.50 -8.38 13.58
CA GLY A 351 11.02 -7.19 12.92
C GLY A 351 12.37 -6.77 13.52
N PRO A 352 13.15 -5.92 12.83
CA PRO A 352 14.32 -5.30 13.43
C PRO A 352 13.84 -4.58 14.70
N ALA A 353 14.47 -4.91 15.84
CA ALA A 353 14.12 -4.33 17.13
C ALA A 353 14.13 -2.81 17.01
N THR A 354 12.96 -2.19 16.98
CA THR A 354 12.82 -0.76 17.14
C THR A 354 13.29 -0.45 18.55
N THR A 355 14.56 -0.07 18.70
CA THR A 355 15.05 0.59 19.91
C THR A 355 14.46 2.00 19.96
N ALA A 356 13.13 2.08 20.04
CA ALA A 356 12.44 3.23 20.56
C ALA A 356 12.71 3.26 22.07
N ARG A 357 13.88 3.79 22.43
CA ARG A 357 14.18 4.18 23.80
C ARG A 357 13.08 5.16 24.22
N PRO A 358 12.33 4.92 25.31
CA PRO A 358 11.32 5.88 25.76
C PRO A 358 12.03 7.21 26.04
N ALA A 359 11.61 8.26 25.34
CA ALA A 359 12.07 9.61 25.58
C ALA A 359 11.70 9.98 27.01
N ILE A 360 12.70 10.08 27.88
CA ILE A 360 12.55 10.68 29.20
C ILE A 360 12.13 12.14 28.96
N PRO A 361 11.01 12.61 29.52
CA PRO A 361 10.60 14.00 29.34
C PRO A 361 11.65 14.91 29.96
N ALA A 362 12.29 15.72 29.11
CA ALA A 362 13.16 16.79 29.55
C ALA A 362 12.31 17.83 30.30
N VAL A 363 12.47 17.90 31.62
CA VAL A 363 11.93 18.97 32.46
C VAL A 363 12.48 20.29 31.94
N GLY A 364 11.59 21.10 31.39
CA GLY A 364 11.89 22.42 30.84
C GLY A 364 12.47 23.35 31.90
N LYS A 365 13.67 23.86 31.63
CA LYS A 365 14.21 25.02 32.32
C LYS A 365 13.79 26.26 31.52
N ALA A 366 12.72 26.91 31.95
CA ALA A 366 12.27 28.17 31.37
C ALA A 366 13.34 29.27 31.58
N PRO A 367 13.67 30.09 30.57
CA PRO A 367 14.44 31.30 30.77
C PRO A 367 13.51 32.43 31.26
N PRO A 368 13.92 33.26 32.24
CA PRO A 368 13.14 34.43 32.61
C PRO A 368 13.24 35.49 31.51
N SER A 369 12.07 35.91 31.02
CA SER A 369 11.90 37.01 30.09
C SER A 369 12.27 38.33 30.77
N ALA A 370 13.16 39.08 30.12
CA ALA A 370 13.46 40.46 30.44
C ALA A 370 12.34 41.38 29.95
N LEU A 371 11.67 42.07 30.87
CA LEU A 371 11.03 43.36 30.64
C LEU A 371 10.47 43.88 31.96
N GLU A 372 11.18 44.77 32.64
CA GLU A 372 10.47 45.84 33.34
C GLU A 372 11.25 47.15 33.37
N ARG A 373 10.48 48.21 33.13
CA ARG A 373 10.85 49.58 32.83
C ARG A 373 11.44 50.28 34.05
N ALA A 374 12.46 51.10 33.81
CA ALA A 374 12.91 52.10 34.77
C ALA A 374 11.87 53.21 34.96
N PRO A 375 11.62 53.69 36.20
CA PRO A 375 10.99 54.97 36.43
C PRO A 375 12.04 56.07 36.60
N ARG A 376 11.69 57.25 36.06
CA ARG A 376 12.38 58.53 36.25
C ARG A 376 12.16 59.07 37.66
N SER A 377 13.23 59.59 38.28
CA SER A 377 13.30 60.78 39.17
C SER A 377 14.66 60.73 39.89
N ARG A 378 15.44 61.78 40.10
CA ARG A 378 15.23 63.23 40.07
C ARG A 378 16.57 63.92 39.89
#